data_AF-A0AAI9PMJ7-F1
#
_entry.id   AF-A0AAI9PMJ7-F1
#
_cell.length_a   1.000
_cell.length_b   1.000
_cell.length_c   1.000
_cell.angle_alpha   90.00
_cell.angle_beta   90.00
_cell.angle_gamma   90.00
#
_symmetry.space_group_name_H-M   'P 1'
#
loop_
_entity.id
_entity.type
_entity.pdbx_description
1 polymer ?
#
loop_
_entity_poly.entity_id
_entity_poly.type
_entity_poly.pdbx_seq_one_letter_code
_entity_poly.pdbx_strand_id
1 'polypeptide(L)'
;MPGAQRIAQTTPDAGDLRREVRALTQRAHRMALAQASATEAYEDRLAALFDAWMATGDGRQRVVCFATAAQFGLDVRRYAESCRQAATCDGGEAVRMLYLAAARRLRSRWGEAARRLDIGDATVAAARVRAMPATGESPLCTHCERLRHDSRRAGGHGALRPAGDLQWRSLGGSAMCETRAHQCMLCRTDWMRHRTGADPFVGWTISRRPR
;
A
#
# COMPACT_ATOMS: atom_id res chain seq x y z
N MET A 1 47.92 -10.12 6.67
CA MET A 1 46.58 -10.40 7.20
C MET A 1 45.79 -9.10 7.28
N PRO A 2 45.01 -8.70 6.25
CA PRO A 2 44.18 -7.51 6.33
C PRO A 2 42.85 -7.87 7.02
N GLY A 3 42.52 -7.11 8.06
CA GLY A 3 41.31 -7.27 8.85
C GLY A 3 40.05 -7.00 8.04
N ALA A 4 39.11 -7.95 8.10
CA ALA A 4 37.76 -7.78 7.58
C ALA A 4 37.04 -6.69 8.40
N GLN A 5 36.96 -5.49 7.83
CA GLN A 5 36.00 -4.48 8.29
C GLN A 5 34.60 -5.03 8.02
N ARG A 6 33.96 -5.60 9.05
CA ARG A 6 32.52 -5.83 9.06
C ARG A 6 31.86 -4.45 8.98
N ILE A 7 31.48 -4.04 7.77
CA ILE A 7 30.53 -2.95 7.58
C ILE A 7 29.28 -3.39 8.35
N ALA A 8 29.03 -2.74 9.49
CA ALA A 8 27.82 -2.94 10.24
C ALA A 8 26.66 -2.55 9.33
N GLN A 9 26.00 -3.53 8.73
CA GLN A 9 24.80 -3.31 7.94
C GLN A 9 23.74 -2.81 8.92
N THR A 10 23.53 -1.49 8.93
CA THR A 10 22.45 -0.88 9.68
C THR A 10 21.14 -1.47 9.17
N THR A 11 20.41 -2.13 10.06
CA THR A 11 19.08 -2.64 9.75
C THR A 11 18.20 -1.44 9.40
N PRO A 12 17.54 -1.44 8.23
CA PRO A 12 16.73 -0.30 7.82
C PRO A 12 15.57 -0.13 8.79
N ASP A 13 15.28 1.12 9.16
CA ASP A 13 14.13 1.42 9.99
C ASP A 13 12.83 1.43 9.17
N ALA A 14 11.69 1.50 9.85
CA ALA A 14 10.39 1.51 9.18
C ALA A 14 10.15 2.78 8.33
N GLY A 15 10.82 3.89 8.64
CA GLY A 15 10.77 5.15 7.89
C GLY A 15 11.54 5.08 6.58
N ASP A 16 12.73 4.47 6.59
CA ASP A 16 13.56 4.20 5.42
C ASP A 16 12.82 3.33 4.42
N LEU A 17 12.27 2.21 4.87
CA LEU A 17 11.51 1.31 3.99
C LEU A 17 10.28 1.99 3.40
N ARG A 18 9.59 2.85 4.16
CA ARG A 18 8.46 3.65 3.64
C ARG A 18 8.92 4.65 2.57
N ARG A 19 10.07 5.30 2.74
CA ARG A 19 10.64 6.20 1.72
C ARG A 19 11.04 5.43 0.47
N GLU A 20 11.67 4.28 0.63
CA GLU A 20 12.10 3.40 -0.46
C GLU A 20 10.91 2.92 -1.29
N VAL A 21 9.85 2.43 -0.65
CA VAL A 21 8.60 2.03 -1.34
C VAL A 21 7.97 3.21 -2.07
N ARG A 22 7.97 4.42 -1.49
CA ARG A 22 7.46 5.63 -2.18
C ARG A 22 8.30 5.99 -3.40
N ALA A 23 9.61 5.98 -3.27
CA ALA A 23 10.52 6.27 -4.37
C ALA A 23 10.37 5.26 -5.51
N LEU A 24 10.29 3.97 -5.17
CA LEU A 24 10.09 2.90 -6.15
C LEU A 24 8.72 2.98 -6.82
N THR A 25 7.68 3.31 -6.06
CA THR A 25 6.33 3.57 -6.59
C THR A 25 6.35 4.67 -7.66
N GLN A 26 6.95 5.81 -7.34
CA GLN A 26 7.04 6.95 -8.27
C GLN A 26 7.89 6.61 -9.49
N ARG A 27 8.97 5.84 -9.32
CA ARG A 27 9.80 5.36 -10.42
C ARG A 27 9.00 4.43 -11.34
N ALA A 28 8.31 3.43 -10.78
CA ALA A 28 7.49 2.49 -11.54
C ALA A 28 6.40 3.22 -12.33
N HIS A 29 5.70 4.15 -11.68
CA HIS A 29 4.66 4.95 -12.34
C HIS A 29 5.20 5.76 -13.52
N ARG A 30 6.31 6.49 -13.32
CA ARG A 30 6.95 7.27 -14.41
C ARG A 30 7.42 6.40 -15.56
N MET A 31 8.04 5.25 -15.26
CA MET A 31 8.50 4.32 -16.29
C MET A 31 7.34 3.72 -17.08
N ALA A 32 6.27 3.30 -16.40
CA ALA A 32 5.08 2.76 -17.05
C ALA A 32 4.39 3.81 -17.94
N LEU A 33 4.29 5.08 -17.51
CA LEU A 33 3.74 6.15 -18.34
C LEU A 33 4.63 6.46 -19.55
N ALA A 34 5.95 6.48 -19.39
CA ALA A 34 6.87 6.75 -20.50
C ALA A 34 6.87 5.64 -21.56
N GLN A 35 6.51 4.41 -21.16
CA GLN A 35 6.49 3.23 -22.03
C GLN A 35 5.08 2.82 -22.47
N ALA A 36 4.05 3.52 -21.98
CA ALA A 36 2.67 3.29 -22.40
C ALA A 36 2.51 3.78 -23.84
N SER A 37 2.45 2.83 -24.78
CA SER A 37 2.01 3.09 -26.15
C SER A 37 0.48 3.09 -26.20
N ALA A 38 -0.11 3.62 -27.26
CA ALA A 38 -1.57 3.66 -27.44
C ALA A 38 -2.24 2.27 -27.42
N THR A 39 -1.47 1.19 -27.55
CA THR A 39 -1.93 -0.19 -27.68
C THR A 39 -1.71 -1.08 -26.46
N GLU A 40 -0.76 -0.76 -25.57
CA GLU A 40 -0.51 -1.56 -24.36
C GLU A 40 -1.11 -0.90 -23.12
N ALA A 41 -1.87 -1.68 -22.34
CA ALA A 41 -2.49 -1.18 -21.13
C ALA A 41 -1.41 -0.87 -20.08
N TYR A 42 -1.57 0.26 -19.40
CA TYR A 42 -0.70 0.73 -18.31
C TYR A 42 -0.40 -0.35 -17.25
N GLU A 43 -1.37 -1.22 -16.95
CA GLU A 43 -1.24 -2.30 -15.97
C GLU A 43 -0.32 -3.44 -16.45
N ASP A 44 -0.34 -3.77 -17.75
CA ASP A 44 0.53 -4.81 -18.32
C ASP A 44 2.00 -4.38 -18.29
N ARG A 45 2.26 -3.11 -18.59
CA ARG A 45 3.60 -2.50 -18.48
C ARG A 45 4.11 -2.52 -17.04
N LEU A 46 3.25 -2.18 -16.08
CA LEU A 46 3.62 -2.28 -14.66
C LEU A 46 3.92 -3.73 -14.27
N ALA A 47 3.11 -4.69 -14.68
CA ALA A 47 3.31 -6.10 -14.37
C ALA A 47 4.66 -6.60 -14.90
N ALA A 48 4.97 -6.33 -16.17
CA ALA A 48 6.25 -6.70 -16.78
C ALA A 48 7.46 -6.05 -16.08
N LEU A 49 7.33 -4.79 -15.67
CA LEU A 49 8.39 -4.09 -14.93
C LEU A 49 8.66 -4.74 -13.57
N PHE A 50 7.60 -5.07 -12.82
CA PHE A 50 7.77 -5.76 -11.55
C PHE A 50 8.33 -7.16 -11.73
N ASP A 51 7.98 -7.89 -12.79
CA ASP A 51 8.56 -9.21 -13.05
C ASP A 51 10.06 -9.17 -13.25
N ALA A 52 10.54 -8.20 -14.03
CA ALA A 52 11.96 -7.97 -14.22
C ALA A 52 12.67 -7.64 -12.90
N TRP A 53 12.11 -6.73 -12.10
CA TRP A 53 12.71 -6.34 -10.81
C TRP A 53 12.69 -7.48 -9.78
N MET A 54 11.63 -8.28 -9.76
CA MET A 54 11.51 -9.43 -8.88
C MET A 54 12.52 -10.53 -9.24
N ALA A 55 12.82 -10.71 -10.53
CA ALA A 55 13.82 -11.67 -10.99
C ALA A 55 15.25 -11.26 -10.58
N THR A 56 15.61 -9.99 -10.72
CA THR A 56 16.99 -9.52 -10.51
C THR A 56 17.28 -8.99 -9.10
N GLY A 57 16.25 -8.66 -8.32
CA GLY A 57 16.42 -8.03 -7.01
C GLY A 57 16.96 -8.97 -5.93
N ASP A 58 17.69 -8.40 -4.98
CA ASP A 58 18.05 -9.10 -3.73
C ASP A 58 16.82 -9.31 -2.82
N GLY A 59 17.00 -10.02 -1.70
CA GLY A 59 15.90 -10.35 -0.78
C GLY A 59 15.11 -9.12 -0.30
N ARG A 60 15.79 -8.04 0.10
CA ARG A 60 15.14 -6.80 0.55
C ARG A 60 14.43 -6.12 -0.61
N GLN A 61 15.09 -5.97 -1.75
CA GLN A 61 14.54 -5.34 -2.93
C GLN A 61 13.31 -6.07 -3.44
N ARG A 62 13.28 -7.41 -3.38
CA ARG A 62 12.09 -8.22 -3.67
C ARG A 62 10.93 -7.89 -2.75
N VAL A 63 11.17 -7.73 -1.45
CA VAL A 63 10.11 -7.34 -0.49
C VAL A 63 9.61 -5.92 -0.75
N VAL A 64 10.51 -4.98 -1.07
CA VAL A 64 10.14 -3.60 -1.44
C VAL A 64 9.35 -3.57 -2.75
N CYS A 65 9.77 -4.33 -3.77
CA CYS A 65 9.06 -4.49 -5.03
C CYS A 65 7.67 -5.09 -4.82
N PHE A 66 7.58 -6.15 -4.03
CA PHE A 66 6.30 -6.78 -3.66
C PHE A 66 5.36 -5.80 -2.95
N ALA A 67 5.88 -5.03 -1.99
CA ALA A 67 5.10 -4.01 -1.29
C ALA A 67 4.65 -2.88 -2.23
N THR A 68 5.47 -2.52 -3.21
CA THR A 68 5.17 -1.51 -4.24
C THR A 68 4.09 -2.00 -5.20
N ALA A 69 4.22 -3.21 -5.74
CA ALA A 69 3.22 -3.85 -6.60
C ALA A 69 1.87 -4.01 -5.89
N ALA A 70 1.90 -4.33 -4.58
CA ALA A 70 0.70 -4.37 -3.75
C ALA A 70 -0.03 -3.01 -3.65
N GLN A 71 0.68 -1.88 -3.79
CA GLN A 71 0.03 -0.56 -3.81
C GLN A 71 -0.75 -0.33 -5.10
N PHE A 72 -0.20 -0.77 -6.24
CA PHE A 72 -0.87 -0.75 -7.54
C PHE A 72 -2.00 -1.78 -7.63
N GLY A 73 -2.00 -2.79 -6.75
CA GLY A 73 -3.02 -3.84 -6.73
C GLY A 73 -2.79 -4.93 -7.78
N LEU A 74 -1.54 -5.07 -8.24
CA LEU A 74 -1.14 -6.09 -9.22
C LEU A 74 -1.19 -7.49 -8.61
N ASP A 75 -1.42 -8.50 -9.45
CA ASP A 75 -1.30 -9.90 -9.04
C ASP A 75 0.17 -10.34 -8.97
N VAL A 76 0.72 -10.31 -7.77
CA VAL A 76 2.09 -10.74 -7.47
C VAL A 76 2.16 -12.02 -6.63
N ARG A 77 1.11 -12.87 -6.67
CA ARG A 77 1.04 -14.12 -5.88
C ARG A 77 2.23 -15.04 -6.08
N ARG A 78 2.71 -15.18 -7.32
CA ARG A 78 3.84 -16.04 -7.68
C ARG A 78 5.12 -15.73 -6.89
N TYR A 79 5.27 -14.48 -6.42
CA TYR A 79 6.44 -14.05 -5.67
C TYR A 79 6.25 -14.04 -4.15
N ALA A 80 5.03 -14.29 -3.66
CA ALA A 80 4.70 -14.14 -2.23
C ALA A 80 5.56 -15.04 -1.34
N GLU A 81 5.94 -16.24 -1.81
CA GLU A 81 6.76 -17.18 -1.06
C GLU A 81 8.24 -16.78 -1.06
N SER A 82 8.80 -16.39 -2.21
CA SER A 82 10.17 -15.89 -2.27
C SER A 82 10.37 -14.64 -1.41
N CYS A 83 9.39 -13.72 -1.43
CA CYS A 83 9.40 -12.54 -0.54
C CYS A 83 9.24 -12.90 0.94
N ARG A 84 8.48 -13.96 1.26
CA ARG A 84 8.35 -14.45 2.63
C ARG A 84 9.70 -14.90 3.15
N GLN A 85 10.36 -15.78 2.40
CA GLN A 85 11.68 -16.32 2.75
C GLN A 85 12.70 -15.20 2.94
N ALA A 86 12.76 -14.26 1.99
CA ALA A 86 13.62 -13.09 2.11
C ALA A 86 13.32 -12.23 3.35
N ALA A 87 12.04 -12.09 3.73
CA ALA A 87 11.63 -11.32 4.90
C ALA A 87 11.86 -12.05 6.23
N THR A 88 11.85 -13.38 6.25
CA THR A 88 12.00 -14.19 7.48
C THR A 88 13.42 -14.65 7.74
N CYS A 89 14.19 -14.96 6.69
CA CYS A 89 15.54 -15.51 6.80
C CYS A 89 16.60 -14.41 6.78
N ASP A 90 16.44 -13.43 5.89
CA ASP A 90 17.49 -12.42 5.61
C ASP A 90 17.06 -11.00 6.02
N GLY A 91 15.80 -10.83 6.43
CA GLY A 91 15.19 -9.54 6.70
C GLY A 91 15.18 -9.16 8.18
N GLY A 92 15.50 -7.90 8.47
CA GLY A 92 15.22 -7.31 9.78
C GLY A 92 13.72 -7.14 10.05
N GLU A 93 13.35 -6.85 11.30
CA GLU A 93 11.94 -6.73 11.73
C GLU A 93 11.12 -5.78 10.85
N ALA A 94 11.70 -4.65 10.44
CA ALA A 94 11.02 -3.69 9.58
C ALA A 94 10.66 -4.27 8.19
N VAL A 95 11.53 -5.10 7.62
CA VAL A 95 11.29 -5.78 6.33
C VAL A 95 10.20 -6.83 6.48
N ARG A 96 10.23 -7.60 7.58
CA ARG A 96 9.17 -8.56 7.92
C ARG A 96 7.81 -7.88 8.07
N MET A 97 7.76 -6.74 8.76
CA MET A 97 6.54 -5.96 8.92
C MET A 97 6.03 -5.37 7.61
N LEU A 98 6.95 -4.94 6.73
CA LEU A 98 6.60 -4.48 5.39
C LEU A 98 5.95 -5.59 4.56
N TYR A 99 6.56 -6.78 4.53
CA TYR A 99 6.01 -7.95 3.85
C TYR A 99 4.59 -8.28 4.37
N LEU A 100 4.42 -8.37 5.69
CA LEU A 100 3.13 -8.68 6.30
C LEU A 100 2.07 -7.61 5.97
N ALA A 101 2.43 -6.33 5.95
CA ALA A 101 1.53 -5.26 5.56
C ALA A 101 1.09 -5.38 4.08
N ALA A 102 2.03 -5.65 3.18
CA ALA A 102 1.76 -5.85 1.76
C ALA A 102 0.88 -7.08 1.51
N ALA A 103 1.20 -8.22 2.15
CA ALA A 103 0.42 -9.44 2.04
C ALA A 103 -1.02 -9.27 2.55
N ARG A 104 -1.22 -8.57 3.68
CA ARG A 104 -2.56 -8.24 4.19
C ARG A 104 -3.38 -7.40 3.20
N ARG A 105 -2.74 -6.41 2.56
CA ARG A 105 -3.37 -5.56 1.54
C ARG A 105 -3.84 -6.39 0.33
N LEU A 106 -3.00 -7.31 -0.15
CA LEU A 106 -3.31 -8.18 -1.29
C LEU A 106 -4.38 -9.24 -0.96
N ARG A 107 -4.36 -9.84 0.23
CA ARG A 107 -5.40 -10.78 0.69
C ARG A 107 -6.80 -10.18 0.66
N SER A 108 -6.93 -8.89 0.98
CA SER A 108 -8.21 -8.17 0.93
C SER A 108 -8.77 -8.04 -0.49
N ARG A 109 -7.94 -8.25 -1.53
CA ARG A 109 -8.26 -8.16 -2.96
C ARG A 109 -8.39 -9.53 -3.64
N TRP A 110 -7.60 -10.51 -3.23
CA TRP A 110 -7.58 -11.86 -3.83
C TRP A 110 -8.84 -12.71 -3.54
N GLY A 111 -9.75 -12.27 -2.67
CA GLY A 111 -10.98 -13.00 -2.36
C GLY A 111 -10.72 -14.38 -1.72
N GLU A 112 -11.67 -15.30 -1.82
CA GLU A 112 -11.56 -16.67 -1.25
C GLU A 112 -10.39 -17.49 -1.81
N ALA A 113 -9.89 -17.15 -3.01
CA ALA A 113 -8.70 -17.77 -3.61
C ALA A 113 -7.40 -17.53 -2.79
N ALA A 114 -7.43 -16.59 -1.83
CA ALA A 114 -6.33 -16.29 -0.91
C ALA A 114 -6.17 -17.31 0.24
N ARG A 115 -7.17 -18.17 0.51
CA ARG A 115 -7.14 -19.11 1.64
C ARG A 115 -6.07 -20.20 1.52
N ARG A 116 -5.46 -20.42 0.35
CA ARG A 116 -4.37 -21.40 0.16
C ARG A 116 -2.97 -20.86 0.48
N LEU A 117 -2.81 -19.57 0.69
CA LEU A 117 -1.58 -19.02 1.26
C LEU A 117 -1.73 -19.08 2.78
N ASP A 118 -1.74 -20.30 3.30
CA ASP A 118 -1.83 -20.58 4.74
C ASP A 118 -0.54 -20.07 5.39
N ILE A 119 -0.62 -18.83 5.86
CA ILE A 119 0.36 -18.26 6.78
C ILE A 119 -0.11 -18.75 8.13
N GLY A 120 0.70 -19.56 8.81
CA GLY A 120 0.45 -20.00 10.18
C GLY A 120 -0.10 -18.86 11.03
N ASP A 121 -1.40 -18.92 11.28
CA ASP A 121 -2.22 -17.89 11.94
C ASP A 121 -2.02 -17.91 13.46
N ALA A 122 -0.82 -18.30 13.93
CA ALA A 122 -0.60 -18.65 15.32
C ALA A 122 0.17 -17.60 16.15
N THR A 123 0.72 -16.53 15.56
CA THR A 123 1.61 -15.62 16.33
C THR A 123 1.28 -14.13 16.30
N VAL A 124 0.15 -13.70 15.70
CA VAL A 124 -0.34 -12.31 15.85
C VAL A 124 -1.77 -12.24 16.39
N ALA A 125 -2.23 -13.32 17.05
CA ALA A 125 -3.48 -13.32 17.81
C ALA A 125 -3.37 -12.62 19.19
N ALA A 126 -2.19 -12.13 19.58
CA ALA A 126 -1.97 -11.56 20.92
C ALA A 126 -1.28 -10.19 20.89
N ALA A 127 -1.85 -9.24 20.17
CA ALA A 127 -1.72 -7.83 20.52
C ALA A 127 -3.11 -7.19 20.44
N ARG A 128 -3.97 -7.62 21.38
CA ARG A 128 -5.15 -6.85 21.78
C ARG A 128 -4.64 -5.51 22.31
N VAL A 129 -4.43 -4.56 21.40
CA VAL A 129 -4.45 -3.14 21.75
C VAL A 129 -5.81 -2.94 22.39
N ARG A 130 -5.77 -2.67 23.70
CA ARG A 130 -6.91 -2.41 24.56
C ARG A 130 -7.65 -1.21 23.97
N ALA A 131 -8.63 -1.48 23.11
CA ALA A 131 -9.50 -0.47 22.55
C ALA A 131 -10.34 0.07 23.70
N MET A 132 -10.06 1.31 24.11
CA MET A 132 -11.04 2.11 24.83
C MET A 132 -12.32 2.20 24.00
N PRO A 133 -13.51 2.21 24.62
CA PRO A 133 -14.75 2.34 23.88
C PRO A 133 -14.86 3.77 23.38
N ALA A 134 -14.63 3.97 22.08
CA ALA A 134 -15.05 5.20 21.41
C ALA A 134 -16.54 5.06 21.08
N THR A 135 -17.30 5.88 21.80
CA THR A 135 -18.69 6.26 21.61
C THR A 135 -19.17 6.28 20.15
N GLY A 136 -20.28 5.57 19.89
CA GLY A 136 -21.36 6.05 19.03
C GLY A 136 -21.16 6.12 17.50
N GLU A 137 -20.11 5.56 16.90
CA GLU A 137 -20.00 5.51 15.43
C GLU A 137 -20.80 4.32 14.88
N SER A 138 -21.79 4.59 14.02
CA SER A 138 -22.50 3.54 13.27
C SER A 138 -21.50 2.61 12.58
N PRO A 139 -21.71 1.28 12.59
CA PRO A 139 -20.75 0.35 12.03
C PRO A 139 -20.51 0.67 10.54
N LEU A 140 -19.24 0.88 10.19
CA LEU A 140 -18.82 1.06 8.80
C LEU A 140 -19.20 -0.19 8.01
N CYS A 141 -19.58 -0.04 6.73
CA CYS A 141 -19.68 -1.22 5.88
C CYS A 141 -18.29 -1.85 5.66
N THR A 142 -18.25 -3.14 5.34
CA THR A 142 -16.99 -3.88 5.13
C THR A 142 -16.06 -3.23 4.08
N HIS A 143 -16.62 -2.49 3.11
CA HIS A 143 -15.82 -1.75 2.13
C HIS A 143 -15.16 -0.49 2.70
N CYS A 144 -15.88 0.24 3.56
CA CYS A 144 -15.35 1.38 4.30
C CYS A 144 -14.31 0.95 5.34
N GLU A 145 -14.51 -0.19 6.01
CA GLU A 145 -13.49 -0.76 6.89
C GLU A 145 -12.21 -1.11 6.14
N ARG A 146 -12.34 -1.76 4.97
CA ARG A 146 -11.20 -2.03 4.08
C ARG A 146 -10.50 -0.74 3.65
N LEU A 147 -11.24 0.34 3.40
CA LEU A 147 -10.66 1.66 3.07
C LEU A 147 -9.99 2.34 4.25
N ARG A 148 -10.49 2.13 5.46
CA ARG A 148 -9.85 2.64 6.67
C ARG A 148 -8.50 1.95 6.90
N HIS A 149 -8.43 0.64 6.66
CA HIS A 149 -7.19 -0.12 6.76
C HIS A 149 -6.24 0.13 5.59
N ASP A 150 -6.77 0.39 4.40
CA ASP A 150 -6.01 0.70 3.19
C ASP A 150 -6.42 2.06 2.61
N SER A 151 -6.00 3.12 3.29
CA SER A 151 -6.37 4.51 2.99
C SER A 151 -5.62 5.11 1.81
N ARG A 152 -4.53 4.51 1.34
CA ARG A 152 -3.70 5.06 0.25
C ARG A 152 -3.71 4.12 -0.94
N ARG A 153 -4.67 4.34 -1.84
CA ARG A 153 -4.89 3.54 -3.06
C ARG A 153 -5.47 4.40 -4.18
N ALA A 154 -5.29 3.95 -5.42
CA ALA A 154 -5.65 4.70 -6.63
C ALA A 154 -7.12 5.16 -6.65
N GLY A 155 -8.04 4.39 -6.08
CA GLY A 155 -9.46 4.72 -5.98
C GLY A 155 -10.09 4.26 -4.67
N GLY A 156 -11.25 4.84 -4.36
CA GLY A 156 -12.13 4.37 -3.30
C GLY A 156 -12.81 3.04 -3.67
N HIS A 157 -13.71 2.55 -2.83
CA HIS A 157 -14.57 1.42 -3.23
C HIS A 157 -15.78 1.90 -4.05
N GLY A 158 -16.38 1.00 -4.84
CA GLY A 158 -17.40 1.35 -5.85
C GLY A 158 -18.71 1.98 -5.33
N ALA A 159 -18.93 1.99 -4.01
CA ALA A 159 -20.09 2.63 -3.37
C ALA A 159 -19.80 4.06 -2.90
N LEU A 160 -18.58 4.59 -3.09
CA LEU A 160 -18.29 6.00 -2.86
C LEU A 160 -18.78 6.85 -4.02
N ARG A 161 -19.51 7.92 -3.70
CA ARG A 161 -19.97 8.92 -4.67
C ARG A 161 -19.45 10.28 -4.26
N PRO A 162 -19.04 11.15 -5.20
CA PRO A 162 -18.66 12.51 -4.86
C PRO A 162 -19.81 13.24 -4.17
N ALA A 163 -19.53 13.86 -3.03
CA ALA A 163 -20.49 14.59 -2.21
C ALA A 163 -20.18 16.09 -2.12
N GLY A 164 -19.15 16.55 -2.81
CA GLY A 164 -18.78 17.96 -2.87
C GLY A 164 -17.81 18.28 -4.01
N ASP A 165 -17.51 19.56 -4.10
CA ASP A 165 -16.65 20.12 -5.14
C ASP A 165 -15.18 19.75 -4.93
N LEU A 166 -14.44 19.86 -6.04
CA LEU A 166 -13.00 19.70 -6.08
C LEU A 166 -12.36 20.95 -5.46
N GLN A 167 -11.57 20.76 -4.40
CA GLN A 167 -10.82 21.84 -3.76
C GLN A 167 -9.32 21.66 -3.99
N TRP A 168 -8.64 22.72 -4.40
CA TRP A 168 -7.18 22.75 -4.47
C TRP A 168 -6.62 23.49 -3.27
N ARG A 169 -5.64 22.88 -2.60
CA ARG A 169 -4.93 23.48 -1.46
C ARG A 169 -3.43 23.41 -1.70
N SER A 170 -2.74 24.51 -1.45
CA SER A 170 -1.29 24.50 -1.31
C SER A 170 -0.94 23.88 0.05
N LEU A 171 -0.13 22.82 0.04
CA LEU A 171 0.55 22.33 1.24
C LEU A 171 1.95 22.89 1.15
N GLY A 172 2.30 23.83 2.04
CA GLY A 172 3.54 24.64 2.04
C GLY A 172 4.65 24.19 1.08
N GLY A 173 4.98 25.05 0.11
CA GLY A 173 5.82 24.74 -1.05
C GLY A 173 5.01 24.72 -2.37
N SER A 174 5.61 24.28 -3.47
CA SER A 174 4.97 24.14 -4.79
C SER A 174 4.08 22.90 -4.94
N ALA A 175 3.86 22.15 -3.85
CA ALA A 175 3.03 20.95 -3.86
C ALA A 175 1.53 21.30 -3.75
N MET A 176 0.80 21.08 -4.86
CA MET A 176 -0.66 21.19 -4.89
C MET A 176 -1.33 19.88 -4.44
N CYS A 177 -2.29 20.01 -3.54
CA CYS A 177 -3.16 18.92 -3.07
C CYS A 177 -4.59 19.17 -3.53
N GLU A 178 -5.08 18.28 -4.38
CA GLU A 178 -6.48 18.16 -4.77
C GLU A 178 -7.23 17.39 -3.67
N THR A 179 -8.32 17.96 -3.17
CA THR A 179 -9.18 17.33 -2.17
C THR A 179 -10.62 17.29 -2.64
N ARG A 180 -11.33 16.17 -2.41
CA ARG A 180 -12.75 16.05 -2.81
C ARG A 180 -13.55 15.17 -1.87
N ALA A 181 -14.70 15.67 -1.42
CA ALA A 181 -15.57 14.94 -0.51
C ALA A 181 -16.32 13.83 -1.25
N HIS A 182 -16.44 12.68 -0.62
CA HIS A 182 -17.19 11.53 -1.09
C HIS A 182 -18.04 10.97 0.05
N GLN A 183 -19.20 10.44 -0.27
CA GLN A 183 -20.06 9.75 0.70
C GLN A 183 -20.25 8.30 0.25
N CYS A 184 -20.20 7.38 1.21
CA CYS A 184 -20.52 5.98 0.97
C CYS A 184 -22.04 5.80 0.90
N MET A 185 -22.55 5.28 -0.21
CA MET A 185 -24.00 5.06 -0.37
C MET A 185 -24.53 3.91 0.51
N LEU A 186 -23.66 3.04 1.04
CA LEU A 186 -24.06 1.89 1.87
C LEU A 186 -24.17 2.24 3.36
N CYS A 187 -23.17 2.92 3.93
CA CYS A 187 -23.12 3.25 5.36
C CYS A 187 -23.15 4.76 5.64
N ARG A 188 -23.32 5.59 4.59
CA ARG A 188 -23.40 7.06 4.66
C ARG A 188 -22.17 7.74 5.28
N THR A 189 -21.06 7.03 5.44
CA THR A 189 -19.81 7.60 5.94
C THR A 189 -19.19 8.53 4.93
N ASP A 190 -18.80 9.72 5.40
CA ASP A 190 -18.10 10.72 4.59
C ASP A 190 -16.59 10.48 4.59
N TRP A 191 -16.02 10.58 3.40
CA TRP A 191 -14.61 10.40 3.09
C TRP A 191 -14.07 11.62 2.37
N MET A 192 -12.89 12.06 2.80
CA MET A 192 -12.08 13.04 2.09
C MET A 192 -11.06 12.30 1.24
N ARG A 193 -11.14 12.54 -0.06
CA ARG A 193 -10.13 12.15 -1.04
C ARG A 193 -9.03 13.22 -1.07
N HIS A 194 -7.77 12.83 -1.09
CA HIS A 194 -6.59 13.69 -1.20
C HIS A 194 -5.69 13.16 -2.32
N ARG A 195 -5.33 13.99 -3.29
CA ARG A 195 -4.45 13.63 -4.40
C ARG A 195 -3.41 14.72 -4.57
N THR A 196 -2.14 14.37 -4.62
CA THR A 196 -1.09 15.32 -4.99
C THR A 196 -0.58 14.97 -6.37
N GLY A 197 -0.19 15.98 -7.16
CA GLY A 197 0.30 15.75 -8.53
C GLY A 197 1.54 14.84 -8.60
N ALA A 198 2.30 14.74 -7.51
CA ALA A 198 3.49 13.90 -7.39
C ALA A 198 3.22 12.49 -6.83
N ASP A 199 1.99 12.18 -6.43
CA ASP A 199 1.62 10.87 -5.86
C ASP A 199 0.67 10.15 -6.82
N PRO A 200 1.04 8.96 -7.34
CA PRO A 200 0.15 8.18 -8.20
C PRO A 200 -1.05 7.62 -7.43
N PHE A 201 -1.02 7.66 -6.09
CA PHE A 201 -2.11 7.21 -5.25
C PHE A 201 -2.88 8.36 -4.63
N VAL A 202 -4.12 8.02 -4.29
CA VAL A 202 -5.04 8.91 -3.61
C VAL A 202 -5.11 8.52 -2.14
N GLY A 203 -4.94 9.49 -1.25
CA GLY A 203 -5.18 9.35 0.18
C GLY A 203 -6.67 9.48 0.51
N TRP A 204 -7.17 8.65 1.41
CA TRP A 204 -8.56 8.65 1.86
C TRP A 204 -8.61 8.78 3.38
N THR A 205 -9.32 9.77 3.89
CA THR A 205 -9.51 9.96 5.34
C THR A 205 -10.98 10.09 5.66
N ILE A 206 -11.46 9.50 6.74
CA ILE A 206 -12.85 9.69 7.18
C ILE A 206 -13.03 11.14 7.59
N SER A 207 -14.00 11.82 6.98
CA SER A 207 -14.37 13.18 7.33
C SER A 207 -15.26 13.13 8.56
N ARG A 208 -14.71 13.36 9.75
CA ARG A 208 -15.52 13.67 10.93
C ARG A 208 -16.01 15.11 10.79
N ARG A 209 -17.00 15.35 9.94
CA ARG A 209 -17.77 16.60 10.06
C ARG A 209 -18.78 16.38 11.19
N PRO A 210 -18.74 17.16 12.28
CA PRO A 210 -19.92 17.26 13.13
C PRO A 210 -21.06 17.79 12.25
N ARG A 211 -22.19 17.09 12.26
CA ARG A 211 -23.43 17.60 11.69
C ARG A 211 -23.93 18.77 12.52
#